data_AF-A0A8J8FLP7-F1
#
_entry.id   AF-A0A8J8FLP7-F1
#
_cell.length_a   1.000
_cell.length_b   1.000
_cell.length_c   1.000
_cell.angle_alpha   90.00
_cell.angle_beta   90.00
_cell.angle_gamma   90.00
#
_symmetry.space_group_name_H-M   'P 1'
#
loop_
_entity.id
_entity.type
_entity.pdbx_description
1 polymer ?
#
loop_
_entity_poly.entity_id
_entity_poly.type
_entity_poly.pdbx_seq_one_letter_code
_entity_poly.pdbx_strand_id
1 'polypeptide(L)' 'MNEYDIKRLALVLAIQAEIEGMKIENMQLEKAGFSYTYTEADFFKKAEELRVISSKHYQQLWNYPDISR' A
#
# COMPACT_ATOMS: atom_id res chain seq x y z
N MET A 1 -7.79 9.59 -18.39
CA MET A 1 -6.94 8.56 -17.79
C MET A 1 -5.79 8.30 -18.74
N ASN A 2 -4.59 8.77 -18.42
CA ASN A 2 -3.37 8.54 -19.20
C ASN A 2 -2.52 7.42 -18.55
N GLU A 3 -1.37 7.09 -19.14
CA GLU A 3 -0.47 6.05 -18.65
C GLU A 3 -0.10 6.24 -17.16
N TYR A 4 0.08 7.48 -16.71
CA TYR A 4 0.41 7.78 -15.32
C TYR A 4 -0.79 7.57 -14.38
N ASP A 5 -2.00 7.91 -14.82
CA ASP A 5 -3.21 7.65 -14.04
C ASP A 5 -3.40 6.13 -13.85
N ILE A 6 -3.12 5.33 -14.89
CA ILE A 6 -3.15 3.86 -14.82
C ILE A 6 -2.10 3.35 -13.82
N LYS A 7 -0.86 3.88 -13.88
CA LYS A 7 0.21 3.50 -12.94
C LYS A 7 -0.11 3.88 -11.50
N ARG A 8 -0.65 5.09 -11.26
CA ARG A 8 -1.11 5.49 -9.93
C ARG A 8 -2.20 4.58 -9.41
N LEU A 9 -3.19 4.26 -10.25
CA LEU A 9 -4.27 3.36 -9.88
C LEU A 9 -3.73 1.97 -9.52
N ALA A 10 -2.81 1.42 -10.32
CA ALA A 10 -2.18 0.13 -10.03
C ALA A 10 -1.44 0.13 -8.67
N LEU A 11 -0.70 1.20 -8.36
CA LEU A 11 -0.01 1.35 -7.08
C LEU A 11 -1.00 1.48 -5.90
N VAL A 12 -2.07 2.25 -6.07
CA VAL A 12 -3.14 2.38 -5.06
C VAL A 12 -3.79 1.02 -4.79
N LEU A 13 -4.13 0.27 -5.84
CA LEU A 13 -4.72 -1.06 -5.72
C LEU A 13 -3.78 -2.05 -5.04
N ALA A 14 -2.48 -2.00 -5.34
CA ALA A 14 -1.48 -2.84 -4.70
C ALA A 14 -1.40 -2.57 -3.18
N ILE A 15 -1.36 -1.30 -2.76
CA ILE A 15 -1.35 -0.94 -1.34
C ILE A 15 -2.67 -1.33 -0.65
N GLN A 16 -3.81 -1.15 -1.32
CA GLN A 16 -5.11 -1.60 -0.79
C GLN A 16 -5.13 -3.12 -0.57
N ALA A 17 -4.61 -3.91 -1.50
CA ALA A 17 -4.51 -5.36 -1.35
C ALA A 17 -3.61 -5.75 -0.16
N GLU A 18 -2.52 -5.02 0.08
CA GLU A 18 -1.63 -5.25 1.23
C GLU A 18 -2.31 -4.91 2.56
N ILE A 19 -2.99 -3.76 2.66
CA ILE A 19 -3.79 -3.39 3.85
C ILE A 19 -4.84 -4.47 4.14
N GLU A 20 -5.45 -5.02 3.10
CA GLU A 20 -6.48 -6.05 3.24
C GLU A 20 -5.87 -7.37 3.73
N GLY A 21 -4.68 -7.73 3.25
CA GLY A 21 -3.89 -8.83 3.80
C GLY A 21 -3.56 -8.63 5.28
N MET A 22 -3.12 -7.43 5.67
CA MET A 22 -2.82 -7.10 7.07
C MET A 22 -4.05 -7.24 7.99
N LYS A 23 -5.22 -6.77 7.53
CA LYS A 23 -6.48 -6.92 8.27
C LYS A 23 -6.86 -8.39 8.41
N ILE A 24 -6.76 -9.17 7.33
CA ILE A 24 -7.09 -10.59 7.34
C ILE A 24 -6.21 -11.34 8.34
N GLU A 25 -4.90 -11.09 8.34
CA GLU A 25 -3.97 -11.71 9.28
C GLU A 25 -4.32 -11.38 10.74
N ASN A 26 -4.53 -10.09 11.05
CA ASN A 26 -4.96 -9.68 12.38
C ASN A 26 -6.28 -10.34 12.80
N MET A 27 -7.25 -10.44 11.89
CA MET A 27 -8.52 -11.12 12.16
C MET A 27 -8.34 -12.63 12.41
N GLN A 28 -7.39 -13.28 11.74
CA GLN A 28 -7.08 -14.70 11.98
C GLN A 28 -6.45 -14.90 13.35
N LEU A 29 -5.50 -14.02 13.72
CA LEU A 29 -4.86 -14.04 15.03
C LEU A 29 -5.86 -13.74 16.16
N GLU A 30 -6.74 -12.77 15.97
CA GLU A 30 -7.83 -12.44 16.90
C GLU A 30 -8.70 -13.68 17.19
N LYS A 31 -9.14 -14.37 16.12
CA LYS A 31 -9.95 -15.58 16.23
C LYS A 31 -9.22 -16.72 16.93
N ALA A 32 -7.90 -16.78 16.80
CA ALA A 32 -7.06 -17.77 17.45
C ALA A 32 -6.63 -17.36 18.89
N GLY A 33 -7.02 -16.17 19.36
CA GLY A 33 -6.67 -15.66 20.68
C GLY A 33 -5.23 -15.15 20.80
N PHE A 34 -4.56 -14.87 19.68
CA PHE A 34 -3.22 -14.30 19.65
C PHE A 34 -3.26 -12.77 19.54
N SER A 35 -2.14 -12.13 19.91
CA SER A 35 -1.94 -10.70 19.69
C SER A 35 -1.83 -10.38 18.21
N TYR A 36 -2.23 -9.16 17.83
CA TYR A 36 -2.11 -8.68 16.47
C TYR A 36 -0.64 -8.53 16.07
N THR A 37 -0.34 -8.95 14.84
CA THR A 37 0.96 -8.73 14.22
C THR A 37 1.09 -7.31 13.72
N TYR A 38 0.02 -6.75 13.13
CA TYR A 38 0.03 -5.40 12.58
C TYR A 38 -0.65 -4.41 13.52
N THR A 39 0.03 -3.31 13.79
CA THR A 39 -0.44 -2.26 14.69
C THR A 39 -1.01 -1.08 13.93
N GLU A 40 -1.64 -0.14 14.63
CA GLU A 40 -2.10 1.12 14.05
C GLU A 40 -0.98 1.88 13.32
N ALA A 41 0.25 1.83 13.85
CA ALA A 41 1.41 2.45 13.22
C ALA A 41 1.70 1.87 11.83
N ASP A 42 1.45 0.58 11.61
CA ASP A 42 1.65 -0.06 10.31
C ASP A 42 0.58 0.35 9.30
N PHE A 43 -0.67 0.50 9.75
CA PHE A 43 -1.73 1.08 8.92
C PHE A 43 -1.45 2.54 8.58
N PHE A 44 -0.92 3.34 9.51
CA PHE A 44 -0.52 4.72 9.22
C PHE A 44 0.61 4.82 8.19
N LYS A 45 1.58 3.90 8.20
CA LYS A 45 2.60 3.82 7.14
C LYS A 45 1.96 3.60 5.77
N LYS A 46 1.00 2.68 5.66
CA LYS A 46 0.28 2.43 4.39
C LYS A 46 -0.57 3.62 3.95
N ALA A 47 -1.21 4.31 4.89
CA ALA A 47 -1.93 5.56 4.60
C ALA A 47 -0.99 6.66 4.08
N GLU A 48 0.22 6.75 4.63
CA GLU A 48 1.24 7.69 4.15
C GLU A 48 1.74 7.34 2.74
N GLU A 49 1.94 6.06 2.43
CA GLU A 49 2.26 5.60 1.06
C GLU A 49 1.17 6.05 0.06
N LEU A 50 -0.10 5.89 0.41
CA LEU A 50 -1.23 6.37 -0.40
C LEU A 50 -1.24 7.91 -0.55
N ARG A 51 -0.92 8.64 0.52
CA ARG A 51 -0.80 10.11 0.49
C ARG A 51 0.34 10.55 -0.45
N VAL A 52 1.46 9.84 -0.43
CA VAL A 52 2.59 10.10 -1.33
C VAL A 52 2.22 9.82 -2.78
N ILE A 53 1.53 8.70 -3.08
CA ILE A 53 1.13 8.38 -4.46
C ILE A 53 0.11 9.37 -5.00
N SER A 54 -0.87 9.77 -4.19
CA SER A 54 -1.90 10.74 -4.59
C SER A 54 -1.34 12.15 -4.79
N SER A 55 -0.30 12.54 -4.05
CA SER A 55 0.35 13.84 -4.18
C SER A 55 1.43 13.90 -5.28
N LYS A 56 1.91 12.76 -5.79
CA LYS A 56 2.91 12.74 -6.87
C LYS A 56 2.36 13.32 -8.17
N HIS A 57 3.06 14.31 -8.74
CA HIS A 57 2.79 14.81 -10.08
C HIS A 57 3.28 13.85 -11.17
N TYR A 58 2.80 14.05 -12.41
CA TYR A 58 2.99 13.13 -13.55
C TYR A 58 4.45 12.71 -13.78
N GLN A 59 5.41 13.63 -13.58
CA GLN A 59 6.83 13.39 -13.83
C GLN A 59 7.58 12.67 -12.67
N GLN A 60 6.98 12.56 -11.48
CA GLN A 60 7.68 12.08 -10.26
C GLN A 60 7.50 10.58 -9.97
N LEU A 61 6.78 9.85 -10.83
CA LEU A 61 6.60 8.40 -10.71
C LEU A 61 7.84 7.60 -11.14
N TRP A 62 8.80 8.23 -11.82
CA TRP A 62 9.96 7.59 -12.47
C TRP A 62 11.22 7.43 -11.60
N ASN A 63 11.20 7.84 -10.33
CA ASN A 63 12.37 7.73 -9.44
C ASN A 63 12.46 6.41 -8.66
N TYR A 64 11.73 5.36 -9.05
CA TYR A 64 11.99 4.01 -8.51
C TYR A 64 12.96 3.27 -9.44
N PRO A 65 14.04 2.66 -8.91
CA PRO A 65 14.99 1.93 -9.72
C PRO A 65 14.27 0.76 -10.39
N ASP A 66 14.41 0.70 -11.70
CA ASP A 66 13.98 -0.43 -12.53
C ASP A 66 14.68 -1.69 -12.00
N ILE A 67 13.90 -2.61 -11.42
CA ILE A 67 14.37 -3.91 -10.89
C ILE A 67 14.55 -4.94 -12.02
N SER A 68 14.58 -4.49 -13.28
CA SER A 68 14.84 -5.31 -14.46
C SER A 68 16.27 -5.13 -14.96
N ARG A 69 17.24 -5.74 -14.26
CA ARG A 69 18.56 -6.07 -14.83
C ARG A 69 19.03 -7.43 -14.35
#